data_AF-A0A327JTL6-F1
#
_entry.id   AF-A0A327JTL6-F1
#
_cell.length_a   1.000
_cell.length_b   1.000
_cell.length_c   1.000
_cell.angle_alpha   90.00
_cell.angle_beta   90.00
_cell.angle_gamma   90.00
#
_symmetry.space_group_name_H-M   'P 1'
#
loop_
_entity.id
_entity.type
_entity.pdbx_description
1 polymer ?
#
loop_
_entity_poly.entity_id
_entity_poly.type
_entity_poly.pdbx_seq_one_letter_code
_entity_poly.pdbx_strand_id
1 'polypeptide(L)'
;MNSRCRRSHGRTATVAAVAIAGMLATAAPAAAQGTIEAAFTVPGPSGAIARAVLSGTDACPALVVDGSPQPMPVRARPDAGPQARFPVLVCEAAVPPGATSLTIGDRALPPPPTSLRRLALIGDTGCRLKDKWVPNPADSDHDGPGKFQDCDDPADWPFAAIAARAAGEQPDVVVPDLVVHVGDYIYRESPCPADDKDCAGSPWGDSWATWKADVFAPAAPLLAAAPWIAMRGNHEICT
;
A
#
# COMPACT_ATOMS: atom_id res chain seq x y z
N MET A 1 -49.61 65.99 -59.15
CA MET A 1 -49.08 66.72 -57.98
C MET A 1 -49.78 66.21 -56.73
N ASN A 2 -49.01 65.95 -55.67
CA ASN A 2 -49.40 65.91 -54.25
C ASN A 2 -50.78 65.31 -53.87
N SER A 3 -50.77 64.24 -53.05
CA SER A 3 -50.94 64.39 -51.60
C SER A 3 -51.13 63.05 -50.88
N ARG A 4 -50.58 63.04 -49.66
CA ARG A 4 -50.50 62.00 -48.63
C ARG A 4 -51.89 61.58 -48.10
N CYS A 5 -52.03 60.35 -47.60
CA CYS A 5 -52.36 60.11 -46.18
C CYS A 5 -52.19 58.63 -45.77
N ARG A 6 -51.66 58.42 -44.56
CA ARG A 6 -51.30 57.14 -43.90
C ARG A 6 -52.50 56.43 -43.28
N ARG A 7 -52.40 55.09 -43.10
CA ARG A 7 -52.72 54.24 -41.91
C ARG A 7 -52.57 52.77 -42.36
N SER A 8 -52.23 51.76 -41.56
CA SER A 8 -51.70 51.60 -40.19
C SER A 8 -51.27 50.13 -40.09
N HIS A 9 -50.23 49.86 -39.30
CA HIS A 9 -49.54 48.57 -39.21
C HIS A 9 -50.34 47.52 -38.44
N GLY A 10 -50.32 46.27 -38.91
CA GLY A 10 -50.54 45.08 -38.09
C GLY A 10 -49.23 44.30 -37.98
N ARG A 11 -48.58 44.33 -36.82
CA ARG A 11 -47.40 43.51 -36.51
C ARG A 11 -47.87 42.19 -35.92
N THR A 12 -47.64 41.08 -36.60
CA THR A 12 -47.62 39.74 -35.98
C THR A 12 -46.18 39.41 -35.62
N ALA A 13 -45.87 39.44 -34.32
CA ALA A 13 -44.58 39.02 -33.78
C ALA A 13 -44.67 37.53 -33.43
N THR A 14 -44.02 36.69 -34.23
CA THR A 14 -43.85 35.27 -33.92
C THR A 14 -42.70 35.14 -32.92
N VAL A 15 -43.01 34.82 -31.67
CA VAL A 15 -42.00 34.53 -30.63
C VAL A 15 -41.51 33.10 -30.84
N ALA A 16 -40.29 32.95 -31.35
CA ALA A 16 -39.60 31.66 -31.38
C ALA A 16 -38.99 31.39 -30.01
N ALA A 17 -39.57 30.44 -29.26
CA ALA A 17 -39.02 29.98 -28.00
C ALA A 17 -37.81 29.07 -28.27
N VAL A 18 -36.59 29.57 -28.02
CA VAL A 18 -35.37 28.77 -28.01
C VAL A 18 -35.27 28.07 -26.66
N ALA A 19 -35.54 26.77 -26.63
CA ALA A 19 -35.35 25.93 -25.45
C ALA A 19 -33.85 25.66 -25.27
N ILE A 20 -33.21 26.37 -24.33
CA ILE A 20 -31.84 26.08 -23.89
C ILE A 20 -31.91 24.88 -22.97
N ALA A 21 -31.62 23.69 -23.50
CA ALA A 21 -31.44 22.48 -22.70
C ALA A 21 -30.10 22.58 -21.95
N GLY A 22 -30.15 23.05 -20.70
CA GLY A 22 -28.99 23.01 -19.80
C GLY A 22 -28.64 21.57 -19.46
N MET A 23 -27.55 21.05 -20.02
CA MET A 23 -26.92 19.83 -19.52
C MET A 23 -26.35 20.11 -18.13
N LEU A 24 -27.09 19.76 -17.08
CA LEU A 24 -26.52 19.61 -15.75
C LEU A 24 -25.58 18.39 -15.80
N ALA A 25 -24.28 18.64 -15.95
CA ALA A 25 -23.27 17.63 -15.70
C ALA A 25 -23.32 17.31 -14.19
N THR A 26 -23.95 16.21 -13.84
CA THR A 26 -23.89 15.65 -12.49
C THR A 26 -22.45 15.20 -12.25
N ALA A 27 -21.67 16.01 -11.53
CA ALA A 27 -20.38 15.56 -11.02
C ALA A 27 -20.65 14.34 -10.14
N ALA A 28 -20.15 13.18 -10.56
CA ALA A 28 -20.21 11.98 -9.73
C ALA A 28 -19.52 12.32 -8.38
N PRO A 29 -20.11 11.93 -7.24
CA PRO A 29 -19.44 12.12 -5.96
C PRO A 29 -18.07 11.46 -6.03
N ALA A 30 -17.01 12.21 -5.70
CA ALA A 30 -15.68 11.65 -5.55
C ALA A 30 -15.80 10.51 -4.54
N ALA A 31 -15.62 9.27 -5.00
CA ALA A 31 -15.58 8.12 -4.10
C ALA A 31 -14.57 8.43 -2.99
N ALA A 32 -14.95 8.18 -1.73
CA ALA A 32 -14.03 8.36 -0.62
C ALA A 32 -12.73 7.60 -0.94
N GLN A 33 -11.66 8.35 -1.18
CA GLN A 33 -10.36 7.79 -1.52
C GLN A 33 -9.82 7.17 -0.24
N GLY A 34 -9.71 5.85 -0.19
CA GLY A 34 -9.09 5.17 0.94
C GLY A 34 -7.63 5.61 1.11
N THR A 35 -7.06 5.28 2.26
CA THR A 35 -5.65 5.59 2.52
C THR A 35 -4.77 4.51 1.93
N ILE A 36 -3.78 4.88 1.10
CA ILE A 36 -2.73 3.95 0.67
C ILE A 36 -1.79 3.72 1.85
N GLU A 37 -1.90 2.54 2.45
CA GLU A 37 -1.07 2.12 3.58
C GLU A 37 0.31 1.64 3.11
N ALA A 38 0.35 0.96 1.97
CA ALA A 38 1.58 0.52 1.32
C ALA A 38 1.35 0.42 -0.20
N ALA A 39 2.37 0.73 -0.98
CA ALA A 39 2.39 0.49 -2.42
C ALA A 39 3.82 0.10 -2.84
N PHE A 40 3.95 -0.98 -3.62
CA PHE A 40 5.26 -1.56 -3.92
C PHE A 40 5.22 -2.41 -5.20
N THR A 41 6.39 -2.59 -5.81
CA THR A 41 6.58 -3.44 -6.99
C THR A 41 7.08 -4.81 -6.58
N VAL A 42 6.43 -5.87 -7.05
CA VAL A 42 6.78 -7.27 -6.79
C VAL A 42 7.19 -7.95 -8.08
N PRO A 43 8.49 -8.22 -8.30
CA PRO A 43 8.95 -9.05 -9.41
C PRO A 43 8.52 -10.51 -9.22
N GLY A 44 8.21 -11.19 -10.32
CA GLY A 44 7.84 -12.61 -10.31
C GLY A 44 8.16 -13.31 -11.63
N PRO A 45 8.08 -14.64 -11.67
CA PRO A 45 8.44 -15.44 -12.85
C PRO A 45 7.53 -15.16 -14.07
N SER A 46 6.32 -14.66 -13.85
CA SER A 46 5.36 -14.27 -14.91
C SER A 46 5.40 -12.78 -15.27
N GLY A 47 6.40 -12.05 -14.77
CA GLY A 47 6.49 -10.59 -14.86
C GLY A 47 6.27 -9.92 -13.51
N ALA A 48 6.50 -8.60 -13.47
CA ALA A 48 6.32 -7.81 -12.27
C ALA A 48 4.86 -7.38 -12.10
N ILE A 49 4.43 -7.21 -10.85
CA ILE A 49 3.15 -6.60 -10.50
C ILE A 49 3.40 -5.37 -9.63
N ALA A 50 2.51 -4.38 -9.71
CA ALA A 50 2.41 -3.31 -8.74
C ALA A 50 1.27 -3.65 -7.79
N ARG A 51 1.52 -3.57 -6.48
CA ARG A 51 0.54 -3.88 -5.44
C ARG A 51 0.30 -2.66 -4.56
N ALA A 52 -0.96 -2.46 -4.17
CA ALA A 52 -1.35 -1.48 -3.18
C ALA A 52 -2.17 -2.15 -2.08
N VAL A 53 -1.93 -1.74 -0.84
CA VAL A 53 -2.74 -2.06 0.34
C VAL A 53 -3.40 -0.79 0.82
N LEU A 54 -4.72 -0.82 0.97
CA LEU A 54 -5.53 0.36 1.26
C LEU A 54 -6.45 0.13 2.46
N SER A 55 -6.65 1.16 3.27
CA SER A 55 -7.64 1.18 4.35
C SER A 55 -8.79 2.14 4.03
N GLY A 56 -9.97 1.88 4.61
CA GLY A 56 -11.13 2.78 4.49
C GLY A 56 -11.76 2.84 3.09
N THR A 57 -11.52 1.85 2.23
CA THR A 57 -12.12 1.77 0.89
C THR A 57 -12.30 0.32 0.43
N ASP A 58 -13.24 0.13 -0.48
CA ASP A 58 -13.50 -1.11 -1.23
C ASP A 58 -13.19 -0.95 -2.73
N ALA A 59 -12.70 0.22 -3.15
CA ALA A 59 -12.41 0.55 -4.54
C ALA A 59 -10.89 0.64 -4.78
N CYS A 60 -10.41 -0.09 -5.80
CA CYS A 60 -9.01 -0.01 -6.20
C CYS A 60 -8.71 1.28 -6.96
N PRO A 61 -7.58 1.95 -6.65
CA PRO A 61 -7.09 3.06 -7.48
C PRO A 61 -6.59 2.53 -8.84
N ALA A 62 -6.38 3.44 -9.79
CA ALA A 62 -5.67 3.12 -11.02
C ALA A 62 -4.16 3.05 -10.77
N LEU A 63 -3.48 2.17 -11.49
CA LEU A 63 -2.04 2.22 -11.69
C LEU A 63 -1.76 3.10 -12.90
N VAL A 64 -0.98 4.16 -12.76
CA VAL A 64 -0.49 4.97 -13.87
C VAL A 64 0.86 4.44 -14.32
N VAL A 65 0.94 4.00 -15.57
CA VAL A 65 2.17 3.51 -16.20
C VAL A 65 2.54 4.47 -17.32
N ASP A 66 3.71 5.11 -17.22
CA ASP A 66 4.19 6.07 -18.24
C ASP A 66 3.13 7.12 -18.61
N GLY A 67 2.44 7.64 -17.59
CA GLY A 67 1.36 8.64 -17.72
C GLY A 67 0.00 8.08 -18.13
N SER A 68 -0.12 6.78 -18.44
CA SER A 68 -1.36 6.15 -18.88
C SER A 68 -2.03 5.37 -17.74
N PRO A 69 -3.28 5.67 -17.37
CA PRO A 69 -3.98 4.95 -16.31
C PRO A 69 -4.41 3.54 -16.76
N GLN A 70 -4.20 2.56 -15.89
CA GLN A 70 -4.60 1.16 -16.03
C GLN A 70 -5.42 0.75 -14.80
N PRO A 71 -6.50 -0.05 -14.96
CA PRO A 71 -7.27 -0.52 -13.83
C PRO A 71 -6.45 -1.51 -12.98
N MET A 72 -6.60 -1.43 -11.65
CA MET A 72 -6.09 -2.46 -10.75
C MET A 72 -7.22 -3.39 -10.30
N PRO A 73 -7.18 -4.68 -10.64
CA PRO A 73 -8.05 -5.68 -10.04
C PRO A 73 -7.89 -5.80 -8.52
N VAL A 74 -9.00 -6.16 -7.86
CA VAL A 74 -8.99 -6.56 -6.45
C VAL A 74 -8.28 -7.90 -6.31
N ARG A 75 -7.26 -7.94 -5.46
CA ARG A 75 -6.52 -9.15 -5.09
C ARG A 75 -7.03 -9.78 -3.79
N ALA A 76 -7.42 -8.96 -2.82
CA ALA A 76 -8.06 -9.39 -1.59
C ALA A 76 -9.01 -8.29 -1.10
N ARG A 77 -10.21 -8.66 -0.65
CA ARG A 77 -11.17 -7.72 -0.06
C ARG A 77 -10.87 -7.50 1.42
N PRO A 78 -11.22 -6.33 1.99
CA PRO A 78 -11.16 -6.12 3.43
C PRO A 78 -12.02 -7.14 4.18
N ASP A 79 -11.50 -7.67 5.27
CA ASP A 79 -12.31 -8.38 6.26
C ASP A 79 -13.35 -7.43 6.88
N ALA A 80 -14.53 -7.96 7.19
CA ALA A 80 -15.61 -7.20 7.80
C ALA A 80 -16.03 -7.78 9.16
N GLY A 81 -16.55 -6.92 10.02
CA GLY A 81 -17.13 -7.29 11.31
C GLY A 81 -16.20 -7.15 12.51
N PRO A 82 -16.68 -7.47 13.72
CA PRO A 82 -15.99 -7.19 14.98
C PRO A 82 -14.65 -7.92 15.18
N GLN A 83 -14.38 -8.94 14.37
CA GLN A 83 -13.18 -9.79 14.44
C GLN A 83 -12.31 -9.65 13.18
N ALA A 84 -12.51 -8.59 12.39
CA ALA A 84 -11.73 -8.35 11.18
C ALA A 84 -10.23 -8.23 11.51
N ARG A 85 -9.44 -9.18 11.02
CA ARG A 85 -7.98 -9.20 11.23
C ARG A 85 -7.27 -8.37 10.16
N PHE A 86 -7.79 -8.38 8.94
CA PHE A 86 -7.27 -7.64 7.80
C PHE A 86 -8.34 -6.72 7.21
N PRO A 87 -8.71 -5.62 7.88
CA PRO A 87 -9.65 -4.62 7.36
C PRO A 87 -9.01 -3.72 6.28
N VAL A 88 -8.26 -4.32 5.34
CA VAL A 88 -7.56 -3.64 4.25
C VAL A 88 -7.86 -4.28 2.90
N LEU A 89 -8.01 -3.44 1.89
CA LEU A 89 -8.16 -3.83 0.50
C LEU A 89 -6.77 -4.04 -0.11
N VAL A 90 -6.57 -5.14 -0.82
CA VAL A 90 -5.35 -5.34 -1.61
C VAL A 90 -5.71 -5.32 -3.09
N CYS A 91 -5.04 -4.47 -3.84
CA CYS A 91 -5.20 -4.32 -5.29
C CYS A 91 -3.87 -4.63 -5.97
N GLU A 92 -3.90 -5.25 -7.15
CA GLU A 92 -2.69 -5.46 -7.93
C GLU A 92 -2.94 -5.41 -9.43
N ALA A 93 -1.96 -4.93 -10.19
CA ALA A 93 -1.96 -4.94 -11.63
C ALA A 93 -0.60 -5.38 -12.18
N ALA A 94 -0.60 -6.02 -13.34
CA ALA A 94 0.62 -6.34 -14.06
C ALA A 94 1.35 -5.05 -14.48
N VAL A 95 2.67 -5.05 -14.32
CA VAL A 95 3.54 -3.99 -14.84
C VAL A 95 4.02 -4.40 -16.23
N PRO A 96 3.71 -3.62 -17.28
CA PRO A 96 4.20 -3.89 -18.62
C PRO A 96 5.73 -3.93 -18.70
N PRO A 97 6.34 -4.86 -19.47
CA PRO A 97 7.77 -4.85 -19.71
C PRO A 97 8.24 -3.52 -20.29
N GLY A 98 9.34 -2.98 -19.75
CA GLY A 98 9.91 -1.72 -20.21
C GLY A 98 9.25 -0.46 -19.64
N ALA A 99 8.28 -0.59 -18.73
CA ALA A 99 7.73 0.55 -17.99
C ALA A 99 8.83 1.38 -17.32
N THR A 100 8.78 2.69 -17.51
CA THR A 100 9.81 3.62 -16.99
C THR A 100 9.36 4.39 -15.75
N SER A 101 8.05 4.51 -15.56
CA SER A 101 7.44 5.18 -14.41
C SER A 101 6.14 4.49 -14.01
N LEU A 102 5.94 4.37 -12.69
CA LEU A 102 4.78 3.75 -12.07
C LEU A 102 4.27 4.66 -10.96
N THR A 103 2.96 4.87 -10.89
CA THR A 103 2.34 5.64 -9.81
C THR A 103 0.99 5.06 -9.41
N ILE A 104 0.73 4.96 -8.11
CA ILE A 104 -0.59 4.62 -7.56
C ILE A 104 -0.99 5.76 -6.62
N GLY A 105 -2.05 6.50 -6.98
CA GLY A 105 -2.42 7.71 -6.24
C GLY A 105 -1.27 8.74 -6.24
N ASP A 106 -0.75 9.06 -5.06
CA ASP A 106 0.40 9.95 -4.86
C ASP A 106 1.74 9.20 -4.69
N ARG A 107 1.73 7.87 -4.76
CA ARG A 107 2.92 7.02 -4.53
C ARG A 107 3.60 6.64 -5.83
N ALA A 108 4.79 7.17 -6.07
CA ALA A 108 5.69 6.67 -7.10
C ALA A 108 6.27 5.31 -6.68
N LEU A 109 6.34 4.37 -7.63
CA LEU A 109 6.88 3.04 -7.41
C LEU A 109 8.11 2.81 -8.28
N PRO A 110 9.12 2.07 -7.79
CA PRO A 110 10.28 1.72 -8.60
C PRO A 110 9.86 0.69 -9.66
N PRO A 111 10.13 0.94 -10.96
CA PRO A 111 9.88 -0.07 -11.99
C PRO A 111 10.80 -1.29 -11.80
N PRO A 112 10.43 -2.48 -12.32
CA PRO A 112 11.31 -3.65 -12.27
C PRO A 112 12.63 -3.36 -13.02
N PRO A 113 13.79 -3.72 -12.45
CA PRO A 113 15.08 -3.44 -13.06
C PRO A 113 15.28 -4.25 -14.34
N THR A 114 15.90 -3.64 -15.35
CA THR A 114 16.31 -4.33 -16.60
C THR A 114 17.64 -5.05 -16.46
N SER A 115 18.43 -4.71 -15.45
CA SER A 115 19.68 -5.37 -15.08
C SER A 115 19.88 -5.30 -13.56
N LEU A 116 20.37 -6.39 -12.95
CA LEU A 116 20.68 -6.45 -11.53
C LEU A 116 22.19 -6.30 -11.31
N ARG A 117 22.59 -5.29 -10.54
CA ARG A 117 23.98 -5.04 -10.13
C ARG A 117 24.16 -5.02 -8.63
N ARG A 118 23.15 -4.56 -7.88
CA ARG A 118 23.14 -4.51 -6.42
C ARG A 118 21.84 -5.07 -5.87
N LEU A 119 21.98 -5.98 -4.92
CA LEU A 119 20.87 -6.60 -4.21
C LEU A 119 21.00 -6.28 -2.73
N ALA A 120 19.88 -5.98 -2.08
CA ALA A 120 19.78 -6.02 -0.63
C ALA A 120 19.11 -7.34 -0.23
N LEU A 121 19.79 -8.14 0.60
CA LEU A 121 19.24 -9.37 1.16
C LEU A 121 18.96 -9.11 2.64
N ILE A 122 17.72 -9.31 3.05
CA ILE A 122 17.23 -9.09 4.42
C ILE A 122 16.33 -10.25 4.83
N GLY A 123 16.24 -10.53 6.12
CA GLY A 123 15.47 -11.64 6.70
C GLY A 123 15.38 -11.47 8.21
N ASP A 124 14.52 -12.26 8.85
CA ASP A 124 14.38 -12.29 10.32
C ASP A 124 14.13 -10.88 10.90
N THR A 125 13.21 -10.14 10.27
CA THR A 125 13.06 -8.69 10.49
C THR A 125 11.99 -8.33 11.51
N GLY A 126 11.11 -9.25 11.89
CA GLY A 126 10.04 -8.94 12.84
C GLY A 126 10.54 -8.70 14.25
N CYS A 127 9.76 -7.96 15.04
CA CYS A 127 10.10 -7.70 16.43
C CYS A 127 9.60 -8.84 17.33
N ARG A 128 10.49 -9.37 18.19
CA ARG A 128 10.20 -10.55 19.01
C ARG A 128 9.32 -10.22 20.21
N LEU A 129 8.07 -10.70 20.19
CA LEU A 129 7.19 -10.78 21.37
C LEU A 129 6.62 -12.19 21.48
N LYS A 130 7.23 -13.04 22.33
CA LYS A 130 6.77 -14.41 22.56
C LYS A 130 6.77 -14.76 24.04
N ASP A 131 5.59 -15.12 24.52
CA ASP A 131 5.40 -15.73 25.83
C ASP A 131 5.79 -17.21 25.79
N LYS A 132 6.31 -17.72 26.90
CA LYS A 132 6.66 -19.14 27.09
C LYS A 132 5.46 -20.09 27.01
N TRP A 133 4.25 -19.59 27.26
CA TRP A 133 3.05 -20.43 27.41
C TRP A 133 2.13 -20.46 26.19
N VAL A 134 2.41 -19.69 25.14
CA VAL A 134 1.68 -19.83 23.87
C VAL A 134 2.32 -21.00 23.12
N PRO A 135 1.71 -22.20 23.11
CA PRO A 135 2.33 -23.36 22.49
C PRO A 135 2.25 -23.15 20.98
N ASN A 136 3.39 -22.95 20.33
CA ASN A 136 3.51 -23.05 18.89
C ASN A 136 4.10 -24.43 18.57
N PRO A 137 3.29 -25.41 18.11
CA PRO A 137 3.79 -26.76 17.82
C PRO A 137 4.79 -26.81 16.65
N ALA A 138 4.92 -25.73 15.88
CA ALA A 138 5.91 -25.58 14.82
C ALA A 138 7.24 -24.99 15.31
N ASP A 139 7.35 -24.63 16.60
CA ASP A 139 8.48 -23.90 17.15
C ASP A 139 9.15 -24.69 18.30
N SER A 140 10.43 -25.05 18.10
CA SER A 140 11.27 -25.71 19.11
C SER A 140 12.09 -24.73 19.96
N ASP A 141 11.96 -23.43 19.70
CA ASP A 141 12.66 -22.39 20.44
C ASP A 141 11.99 -22.22 21.80
N HIS A 142 12.47 -23.00 22.75
CA HIS A 142 12.15 -22.89 24.16
C HIS A 142 12.86 -21.68 24.76
N ASP A 143 12.36 -20.50 24.41
CA ASP A 143 12.84 -19.20 24.88
C ASP A 143 12.49 -18.98 26.36
N GLY A 144 13.15 -19.70 27.29
CA GLY A 144 13.19 -19.42 28.74
C GLY A 144 11.89 -18.84 29.35
N PRO A 145 11.93 -17.68 30.04
CA PRO A 145 10.74 -17.03 30.62
C PRO A 145 9.84 -16.30 29.61
N GLY A 146 10.03 -16.48 28.29
CA GLY A 146 9.53 -15.61 27.23
C GLY A 146 10.62 -14.63 26.75
N LYS A 147 10.48 -14.11 25.54
CA LYS A 147 11.34 -13.07 24.95
C LYS A 147 10.49 -11.93 24.42
N PHE A 148 10.76 -10.73 24.92
CA PHE A 148 10.07 -9.51 24.55
C PHE A 148 11.11 -8.44 24.28
N GLN A 149 11.06 -7.85 23.08
CA GLN A 149 11.90 -6.74 22.68
C GLN A 149 11.14 -5.42 22.82
N ASP A 150 11.86 -4.35 23.11
CA ASP A 150 11.38 -2.99 22.90
C ASP A 150 11.36 -2.72 21.39
N CYS A 151 10.17 -2.82 20.79
CA CYS A 151 10.02 -2.62 19.36
C CYS A 151 10.01 -1.14 18.94
N ASP A 152 10.06 -0.20 19.88
CA ASP A 152 10.19 1.22 19.60
C ASP A 152 11.65 1.70 19.80
N ASP A 153 12.51 0.89 20.45
CA ASP A 153 13.94 1.15 20.59
C ASP A 153 14.74 0.60 19.38
N PRO A 154 15.35 1.46 18.55
CA PRO A 154 16.20 1.02 17.44
C PRO A 154 17.47 0.27 17.86
N ALA A 155 17.86 0.31 19.14
CA ALA A 155 18.95 -0.50 19.66
C ALA A 155 18.56 -1.97 19.87
N ASP A 156 17.29 -2.24 20.19
CA ASP A 156 16.76 -3.59 20.38
C ASP A 156 16.16 -4.15 19.09
N TRP A 157 15.44 -3.31 18.33
CA TRP A 157 14.87 -3.68 17.03
C TRP A 157 15.24 -2.68 15.90
N PRO A 158 16.37 -2.89 15.21
CA PRO A 158 16.95 -1.90 14.28
C PRO A 158 16.35 -1.90 12.86
N PHE A 159 15.29 -2.66 12.58
CA PHE A 159 14.84 -2.91 11.20
C PHE A 159 14.50 -1.62 10.44
N ALA A 160 13.75 -0.70 11.06
CA ALA A 160 13.42 0.59 10.45
C ALA A 160 14.68 1.38 10.05
N ALA A 161 15.70 1.42 10.91
CA ALA A 161 16.96 2.11 10.64
C ALA A 161 17.76 1.42 9.51
N ILE A 162 17.75 0.08 9.45
CA ILE A 162 18.39 -0.69 8.38
C ILE A 162 17.69 -0.42 7.04
N ALA A 163 16.35 -0.45 7.00
CA ALA A 163 15.56 -0.20 5.80
C ALA A 163 15.77 1.22 5.28
N ALA A 164 15.74 2.22 6.16
CA ALA A 164 16.01 3.62 5.84
C ALA A 164 17.42 3.82 5.23
N ARG A 165 18.45 3.22 5.84
CA ARG A 165 19.82 3.27 5.30
C ARG A 165 19.91 2.61 3.93
N ALA A 166 19.35 1.42 3.77
CA ALA A 166 19.34 0.68 2.50
C ALA A 166 18.57 1.43 1.40
N ALA A 167 17.59 2.25 1.77
CA ALA A 167 16.85 3.13 0.86
C ALA A 167 17.68 4.34 0.36
N GLY A 168 18.95 4.47 0.76
CA GLY A 168 19.85 5.52 0.28
C GLY A 168 19.74 6.84 1.04
N GLU A 169 19.24 6.82 2.28
CA GLU A 169 19.22 8.02 3.14
C GLU A 169 20.63 8.50 3.55
N GLN A 170 21.66 7.70 3.30
CA GLN A 170 23.06 8.08 3.49
C GLN A 170 23.73 8.35 2.14
N PRO A 171 24.54 9.42 2.02
CA PRO A 171 25.12 9.86 0.75
C PRO A 171 26.09 8.85 0.12
N ASP A 172 26.61 7.91 0.91
CA ASP A 172 27.54 6.86 0.51
C ASP A 172 26.86 5.51 0.21
N VAL A 173 25.58 5.35 0.57
CA VAL A 173 24.83 4.13 0.32
C VAL A 173 24.12 4.24 -1.02
N VAL A 174 24.36 3.25 -1.89
CA VAL A 174 23.67 3.19 -3.17
C VAL A 174 22.42 2.33 -3.06
N VAL A 175 21.28 2.89 -3.45
CA VAL A 175 19.98 2.18 -3.49
C VAL A 175 20.13 0.87 -4.27
N PRO A 176 19.62 -0.26 -3.74
CA PRO A 176 19.67 -1.55 -4.43
C PRO A 176 18.75 -1.55 -5.65
N ASP A 177 19.09 -2.35 -6.66
CA ASP A 177 18.22 -2.54 -7.83
C ASP A 177 17.01 -3.43 -7.48
N LEU A 178 17.16 -4.26 -6.44
CA LEU A 178 16.16 -5.23 -5.97
C LEU A 178 16.43 -5.58 -4.51
N VAL A 179 15.36 -5.69 -3.73
CA VAL A 179 15.37 -6.24 -2.37
C VAL A 179 14.86 -7.67 -2.42
N VAL A 180 15.56 -8.57 -1.75
CA VAL A 180 15.12 -9.94 -1.51
C VAL A 180 14.96 -10.11 -0.01
N HIS A 181 13.71 -10.24 0.44
CA HIS A 181 13.41 -10.60 1.82
C HIS A 181 13.23 -12.12 1.91
N VAL A 182 14.04 -12.78 2.74
CA VAL A 182 14.15 -14.24 2.78
C VAL A 182 13.16 -14.92 3.75
N GLY A 183 12.12 -14.20 4.18
CA GLY A 183 11.14 -14.66 5.17
C GLY A 183 11.39 -14.18 6.60
N ASP A 184 10.52 -14.66 7.49
CA ASP A 184 10.43 -14.35 8.92
C ASP A 184 10.25 -12.84 9.17
N TYR A 185 9.08 -12.37 8.75
CA TYR A 185 8.68 -10.97 8.88
C TYR A 185 7.98 -10.70 10.21
N ILE A 186 7.23 -11.66 10.74
CA ILE A 186 6.35 -11.44 11.90
C ILE A 186 6.84 -12.25 13.09
N TYR A 187 7.22 -11.56 14.18
CA TYR A 187 7.66 -12.23 15.42
C TYR A 187 6.85 -11.81 16.66
N ARG A 188 5.82 -10.99 16.48
CA ARG A 188 4.89 -10.59 17.55
C ARG A 188 3.82 -11.66 17.77
N GLU A 189 4.22 -12.81 18.27
CA GLU A 189 3.37 -14.00 18.44
C GLU A 189 2.44 -13.90 19.68
N SER A 190 2.85 -13.15 20.69
CA SER A 190 2.14 -13.02 21.98
C SER A 190 1.91 -11.55 22.35
N PRO A 191 0.86 -11.26 23.14
CA PRO A 191 0.70 -9.92 23.71
C PRO A 191 1.88 -9.57 24.62
N CYS A 192 2.23 -8.29 24.66
CA CYS A 192 3.16 -7.77 25.66
C CYS A 192 2.63 -8.04 27.08
N PRO A 193 3.47 -8.53 28.03
CA PRO A 193 3.07 -8.73 29.42
C PRO A 193 2.61 -7.42 30.06
N ALA A 194 1.65 -7.49 30.98
CA ALA A 194 1.04 -6.29 31.57
C ALA A 194 2.02 -5.45 32.42
N ASP A 195 3.09 -6.07 32.92
CA ASP A 195 4.14 -5.45 33.73
C ASP A 195 5.37 -5.02 32.92
N ASP A 196 5.42 -5.38 31.64
CA ASP A 196 6.47 -4.97 30.71
C ASP A 196 6.08 -3.66 30.03
N LYS A 197 6.89 -2.62 30.25
CA LYS A 197 6.63 -1.27 29.69
C LYS A 197 7.26 -1.09 28.32
N ASP A 198 8.24 -1.91 27.98
CA ASP A 198 9.12 -1.71 26.82
C ASP A 198 8.39 -2.16 25.55
N CYS A 199 7.53 -3.17 25.64
CA CYS A 199 6.66 -3.58 24.52
C CYS A 199 5.20 -3.08 24.62
N ALA A 200 4.90 -2.19 25.58
CA ALA A 200 3.51 -1.85 25.92
C ALA A 200 2.75 -1.24 24.72
N GLY A 201 1.55 -1.76 24.44
CA GLY A 201 0.72 -1.29 23.31
C GLY A 201 1.09 -1.89 21.95
N SER A 202 2.12 -2.73 21.89
CA SER A 202 2.49 -3.48 20.69
C SER A 202 1.33 -4.33 20.16
N PRO A 203 1.05 -4.30 18.83
CA PRO A 203 0.14 -5.27 18.22
C PRO A 203 0.75 -6.67 18.29
N TRP A 204 -0.08 -7.70 18.12
CA TRP A 204 0.37 -9.09 18.14
C TRP A 204 -0.57 -9.99 17.34
N GLY A 205 -0.09 -11.19 17.01
CA GLY A 205 -0.80 -12.18 16.21
C GLY A 205 -0.85 -11.84 14.73
N ASP A 206 -1.40 -12.75 13.92
CA ASP A 206 -1.54 -12.57 12.48
C ASP A 206 -2.70 -11.61 12.16
N SER A 207 -2.38 -10.31 12.07
CA SER A 207 -3.33 -9.22 11.82
C SER A 207 -2.69 -8.08 11.05
N TRP A 208 -3.48 -7.26 10.37
CA TRP A 208 -2.99 -6.08 9.66
C TRP A 208 -2.20 -5.14 10.56
N ALA A 209 -2.59 -4.97 11.82
CA ALA A 209 -1.88 -4.11 12.76
C ALA A 209 -0.44 -4.61 12.99
N THR A 210 -0.27 -5.92 13.12
CA THR A 210 1.04 -6.58 13.26
C THR A 210 1.87 -6.47 11.98
N TRP A 211 1.28 -6.81 10.83
CA TRP A 211 1.95 -6.70 9.52
C TRP A 211 2.38 -5.26 9.21
N LYS A 212 1.55 -4.28 9.58
CA LYS A 212 1.90 -2.87 9.46
C LYS A 212 3.07 -2.51 10.36
N ALA A 213 3.06 -2.96 11.61
CA ALA A 213 4.11 -2.66 12.57
C ALA A 213 5.45 -3.31 12.19
N ASP A 214 5.47 -4.59 11.86
CA ASP A 214 6.72 -5.34 11.62
C ASP A 214 7.26 -5.17 10.19
N VAL A 215 6.40 -4.90 9.21
CA VAL A 215 6.81 -4.89 7.79
C VAL A 215 6.60 -3.52 7.17
N PHE A 216 5.34 -3.10 7.00
CA PHE A 216 5.05 -2.01 6.07
C PHE A 216 5.49 -0.65 6.58
N ALA A 217 5.35 -0.36 7.88
CA ALA A 217 5.81 0.89 8.47
C ALA A 217 7.35 1.00 8.48
N PRO A 218 8.12 0.04 9.04
CA PRO A 218 9.58 0.15 9.08
C PRO A 218 10.22 0.04 7.70
N ALA A 219 9.66 -0.76 6.79
CA ALA A 219 10.19 -0.92 5.44
C ALA A 219 9.70 0.13 4.44
N ALA A 220 8.81 1.05 4.83
CA ALA A 220 8.22 2.07 3.94
C ALA A 220 9.24 2.78 3.03
N PRO A 221 10.38 3.31 3.53
CA PRO A 221 11.37 3.96 2.66
C PRO A 221 11.97 3.00 1.63
N LEU A 222 12.24 1.75 2.03
CA LEU A 222 12.88 0.76 1.16
C LEU A 222 11.89 0.13 0.15
N LEU A 223 10.61 -0.01 0.50
CA LEU A 223 9.52 -0.39 -0.41
C LEU A 223 9.31 0.65 -1.52
N ALA A 224 9.50 1.94 -1.18
CA ALA A 224 9.43 3.03 -2.15
C ALA A 224 10.70 3.13 -3.03
N ALA A 225 11.85 2.71 -2.51
CA ALA A 225 13.14 2.89 -3.19
C ALA A 225 13.48 1.77 -4.19
N ALA A 226 13.07 0.53 -3.93
CA ALA A 226 13.40 -0.62 -4.78
C ALA A 226 12.25 -1.64 -4.86
N PRO A 227 12.16 -2.47 -5.92
CA PRO A 227 11.21 -3.59 -6.00
C PRO A 227 11.58 -4.70 -4.99
N TRP A 228 10.59 -5.49 -4.56
CA TRP A 228 10.76 -6.51 -3.53
C TRP A 228 10.35 -7.90 -4.01
N ILE A 229 11.25 -8.87 -3.85
CA ILE A 229 10.88 -10.29 -3.77
C ILE A 229 10.76 -10.64 -2.30
N ALA A 230 9.56 -11.04 -1.88
CA ALA A 230 9.27 -11.46 -0.51
C ALA A 230 9.04 -12.98 -0.50
N MET A 231 9.95 -13.73 0.11
CA MET A 231 9.83 -15.17 0.35
C MET A 231 8.96 -15.43 1.60
N ARG A 232 8.79 -16.68 2.04
CA ARG A 232 8.11 -16.97 3.31
C ARG A 232 9.02 -17.84 4.15
N GLY A 233 9.22 -17.46 5.41
CA GLY A 233 9.94 -18.26 6.38
C GLY A 233 8.99 -19.15 7.17
N ASN A 234 9.48 -19.82 8.21
CA ASN A 234 8.64 -20.68 9.04
C ASN A 234 7.59 -19.90 9.83
N HIS A 235 7.83 -18.61 10.12
CA HIS A 235 6.83 -17.77 10.78
C HIS A 235 5.67 -17.34 9.85
N GLU A 236 5.79 -17.54 8.53
CA GLU A 236 4.72 -17.26 7.54
C GLU A 236 4.15 -18.50 6.85
N ILE A 237 4.72 -19.67 7.13
CA ILE A 237 4.22 -20.94 6.65
C ILE A 237 3.57 -21.64 7.83
N CYS A 238 2.24 -21.54 7.93
CA CYS A 238 1.49 -22.39 8.84
C CYS A 238 1.60 -23.85 8.35
N THR A 239 2.46 -24.64 9.00
CA THR A 239 2.46 -26.11 8.89
C THR A 239 1.65 -26.72 10.02
#